data_AF-A0A2P4QC79-F1
#
_entry.id   AF-A0A2P4QC79-F1
#
_cell.length_a   1.000
_cell.length_b   1.000
_cell.length_c   1.000
_cell.angle_alpha   90.00
_cell.angle_beta   90.00
_cell.angle_gamma   90.00
#
_symmetry.space_group_name_H-M   'P 1'
#
loop_
_entity.id
_entity.type
_entity.pdbx_description
1 polymer ?
#
loop_
_entity_poly.entity_id
_entity_poly.type
_entity_poly.pdbx_seq_one_letter_code
_entity_poly.pdbx_strand_id
1 'polypeptide(L)'
;LYCKGFNRCKIQSGSKLHLKEFKLWYCTSTGASIEEIISYLCNESLLKLALSYITPKAAETVKESCPNISSLCIQICSDSVIPFICELRSLKVLNIGPDYGIDMSSLVKSLGNHLTSVEYLFFDFNVDLLSFIYFTNYCKANLKKWIITLDNNSLCKEYLIYVYNFQKVHNSLKEFGINKYRYNW
;
A
#
# COMPACT_ATOMS: atom_id res chain seq x y z
N LEU A 1 16.62 -4.95 -11.97
CA LEU A 1 16.73 -3.85 -12.96
C LEU A 1 17.67 -2.77 -12.42
N TYR A 2 18.69 -2.37 -13.18
CA TYR A 2 19.56 -1.24 -12.84
C TYR A 2 18.99 0.05 -13.43
N CYS A 3 18.47 0.96 -12.61
CA CYS A 3 18.07 2.29 -13.08
C CYS A 3 19.29 3.21 -13.17
N LYS A 4 20.15 2.97 -14.17
CA LYS A 4 21.25 3.89 -14.50
C LYS A 4 20.66 5.18 -15.08
N GLY A 5 20.73 6.27 -14.32
CA GLY A 5 20.27 7.59 -14.79
C GLY A 5 19.81 8.55 -13.69
N PHE A 6 19.28 8.05 -12.57
CA PHE A 6 18.80 8.90 -11.47
C PHE A 6 19.93 9.71 -10.80
N ASN A 7 21.15 9.18 -10.81
CA ASN A 7 22.35 9.87 -10.33
C ASN A 7 22.64 11.16 -11.12
N ARG A 8 22.15 11.26 -12.37
CA ARG A 8 22.31 12.44 -13.24
C ARG A 8 21.13 13.41 -13.16
N CYS A 9 20.02 13.04 -12.51
CA CYS A 9 18.89 13.95 -12.28
C CYS A 9 19.26 15.15 -11.39
N LYS A 10 20.36 15.06 -10.62
CA LYS A 10 20.87 16.18 -9.80
C LYS A 10 21.35 17.39 -10.62
N ILE A 11 21.51 17.31 -11.95
CA ILE A 11 22.31 18.30 -12.71
C ILE A 11 21.52 19.23 -13.65
N GLN A 12 20.25 19.00 -14.05
CA GLN A 12 19.74 19.73 -15.23
C GLN A 12 18.30 20.21 -15.37
N SER A 13 17.35 20.03 -14.44
CA SER A 13 16.00 20.57 -14.68
C SER A 13 15.41 21.34 -13.52
N GLY A 14 15.38 22.68 -13.64
CA GLY A 14 14.46 23.54 -12.90
C GLY A 14 12.98 23.27 -13.22
N SER A 15 12.70 22.41 -14.20
CA SER A 15 11.37 21.86 -14.46
C SER A 15 11.15 20.57 -13.68
N LYS A 16 10.18 20.59 -12.76
CA LYS A 16 9.63 19.35 -12.16
C LYS A 16 8.84 18.61 -13.25
N LEU A 17 9.03 17.30 -13.36
CA LEU A 17 8.23 16.49 -14.27
C LEU A 17 6.79 16.40 -13.74
N HIS A 18 5.79 16.77 -14.54
CA HIS A 18 4.37 16.68 -14.18
C HIS A 18 3.80 15.30 -14.52
N LEU A 19 4.37 14.26 -13.91
CA LEU A 19 3.92 12.88 -14.13
C LEU A 19 2.57 12.65 -13.47
N LYS A 20 1.65 12.00 -14.18
CA LYS A 20 0.37 11.53 -13.61
C LYS A 20 0.50 10.17 -12.92
N GLU A 21 1.41 9.34 -13.41
CA GLU A 21 1.66 7.99 -12.92
C GLU A 21 3.17 7.72 -12.86
N PHE A 22 3.65 7.11 -11.78
CA PHE A 22 5.04 6.73 -11.62
C PHE A 22 5.15 5.34 -10.97
N LYS A 23 5.98 4.48 -11.55
CA LYS A 23 6.24 3.13 -11.03
C LYS A 23 7.75 2.88 -10.99
N LEU A 24 8.25 2.54 -9.81
CA LEU A 24 9.61 2.07 -9.60
C LEU A 24 9.58 0.87 -8.65
N TRP A 25 9.72 -0.32 -9.21
CA TRP A 25 9.54 -1.60 -8.51
C TRP A 25 10.82 -2.44 -8.59
N TYR A 26 11.25 -3.04 -7.48
CA TYR A 26 12.47 -3.85 -7.34
C TYR A 26 13.73 -3.17 -7.90
N CYS A 27 13.91 -1.88 -7.62
CA CYS A 27 15.14 -1.17 -7.98
C CYS A 27 16.03 -0.99 -6.74
N THR A 28 17.02 -1.88 -6.60
CA THR A 28 17.95 -1.91 -5.45
C THR A 28 19.23 -1.10 -5.69
N SER A 29 19.39 -0.47 -6.86
CA SER A 29 20.64 0.18 -7.26
C SER A 29 20.37 1.44 -8.11
N THR A 30 19.78 2.46 -7.50
CA THR A 30 19.49 3.76 -8.11
C THR A 30 20.59 4.80 -7.88
N GLY A 31 21.55 4.54 -6.98
CA GLY A 31 22.58 5.51 -6.57
C GLY A 31 22.03 6.77 -5.87
N ALA A 32 20.72 6.84 -5.65
CA ALA A 32 19.95 7.90 -5.01
C ALA A 32 18.91 7.25 -4.09
N SER A 33 18.57 7.88 -2.97
CA SER A 33 17.58 7.32 -2.05
C SER A 33 16.16 7.38 -2.65
N ILE A 34 15.22 6.55 -2.17
CA ILE A 34 13.83 6.58 -2.65
C ILE A 34 13.19 7.95 -2.38
N GLU A 35 13.52 8.56 -1.23
CA GLU A 35 13.07 9.91 -0.85
C GLU A 35 13.55 10.97 -1.86
N GLU A 36 14.82 10.90 -2.28
CA GLU A 36 15.35 11.79 -3.31
C GLU A 36 14.57 11.61 -4.62
N ILE A 37 14.35 10.36 -5.04
CA ILE A 37 13.60 10.05 -6.27
C ILE A 37 12.17 10.61 -6.21
N ILE A 38 11.46 10.42 -5.09
CA ILE A 38 10.12 10.98 -4.89
C ILE A 38 10.16 12.50 -4.99
N SER A 39 11.11 13.15 -4.32
CA SER A 39 11.23 14.61 -4.28
C SER A 39 11.50 15.23 -5.65
N TYR A 40 12.20 14.50 -6.53
CA TYR A 40 12.53 14.97 -7.88
C TYR A 40 11.43 14.70 -8.91
N LEU A 41 10.79 13.52 -8.85
CA LEU A 41 9.91 13.05 -9.92
C LEU A 41 8.42 13.20 -9.61
N CYS A 42 8.08 13.31 -8.33
CA CYS A 42 6.71 13.38 -7.87
C CYS A 42 6.35 14.80 -7.44
N ASN A 43 5.09 15.18 -7.69
CA ASN A 43 4.51 16.43 -7.22
C ASN A 43 2.98 16.28 -7.15
N GLU A 44 2.27 17.38 -6.91
CA GLU A 44 0.81 17.43 -6.83
C GLU A 44 0.05 16.92 -8.07
N SER A 45 0.70 16.83 -9.25
CA SER A 45 0.06 16.26 -10.45
C SER A 45 0.04 14.73 -10.46
N LEU A 46 0.78 14.08 -9.56
CA LEU A 46 0.87 12.63 -9.48
C LEU A 46 -0.39 12.03 -8.83
N LEU A 47 -1.04 11.14 -9.56
CA LEU A 47 -2.28 10.48 -9.14
C LEU A 47 -2.07 9.00 -8.79
N LYS A 48 -1.07 8.34 -9.39
CA LYS A 48 -0.76 6.93 -9.13
C LYS A 48 0.73 6.73 -8.88
N LEU A 49 1.04 6.00 -7.81
CA LEU A 49 2.42 5.67 -7.44
C LEU A 49 2.54 4.18 -7.15
N ALA A 50 3.58 3.55 -7.68
CA ALA A 50 3.96 2.19 -7.35
C ALA A 50 5.43 2.12 -6.95
N LEU A 51 5.73 1.79 -5.69
CA LEU A 51 7.10 1.79 -5.14
C LEU A 51 7.40 0.55 -4.29
N SER A 52 8.59 -0.01 -4.44
CA SER A 52 9.11 -1.04 -3.52
C SER A 52 10.03 -0.45 -2.45
N TYR A 53 10.20 -1.14 -1.33
CA TYR A 53 11.11 -0.76 -0.22
C TYR A 53 10.79 0.60 0.41
N ILE A 54 9.51 0.85 0.69
CA ILE A 54 9.07 2.08 1.35
C ILE A 54 9.44 2.07 2.83
N THR A 55 10.25 3.05 3.22
CA THR A 55 10.56 3.41 4.61
C THR A 55 9.53 4.42 5.15
N PRO A 56 9.46 4.63 6.49
CA PRO A 56 8.63 5.69 7.06
C PRO A 56 8.96 7.08 6.48
N LYS A 57 10.25 7.37 6.28
CA LYS A 57 10.71 8.63 5.69
C LYS A 57 10.25 8.79 4.23
N ALA A 58 10.30 7.72 3.44
CA ALA A 58 9.77 7.72 2.09
C ALA A 58 8.25 7.94 2.07
N ALA A 59 7.51 7.30 2.97
CA ALA A 59 6.06 7.48 3.09
C ALA A 59 5.69 8.92 3.48
N GLU A 60 6.42 9.52 4.41
CA GLU A 60 6.30 10.94 4.76
C GLU A 60 6.59 11.84 3.55
N THR A 61 7.64 11.56 2.80
CA THR A 61 7.99 12.30 1.58
C THR A 61 6.88 12.21 0.52
N VAL A 62 6.24 11.04 0.35
CA VAL A 62 5.06 10.88 -0.53
C VAL A 62 3.92 11.77 -0.05
N LYS A 63 3.63 11.78 1.26
CA LYS A 63 2.56 12.60 1.86
C LYS A 63 2.75 14.08 1.58
N GLU A 64 3.98 14.57 1.71
CA GLU A 64 4.31 15.98 1.49
C GLU A 64 4.34 16.35 0.00
N SER A 65 4.91 15.48 -0.84
CA SER A 65 5.13 15.80 -2.25
C SER A 65 3.92 15.50 -3.15
N CYS A 66 3.04 14.58 -2.75
CA CYS A 66 1.99 14.01 -3.61
C CYS A 66 0.59 14.11 -2.96
N PRO A 67 0.09 15.31 -2.61
CA PRO A 67 -1.18 15.45 -1.86
C PRO A 67 -2.42 14.92 -2.60
N ASN A 68 -2.36 14.82 -3.93
CA ASN A 68 -3.47 14.37 -4.78
C ASN A 68 -3.38 12.88 -5.16
N ILE A 69 -2.49 12.11 -4.52
CA ILE A 69 -2.34 10.71 -4.83
C ILE A 69 -3.62 9.94 -4.54
N SER A 70 -4.13 9.25 -5.56
CA SER A 70 -5.41 8.54 -5.50
C SER A 70 -5.24 7.02 -5.50
N SER A 71 -4.10 6.53 -6.00
CA SER A 71 -3.76 5.11 -6.05
C SER A 71 -2.31 4.90 -5.61
N LEU A 72 -2.11 4.02 -4.65
CA LEU A 72 -0.82 3.67 -4.12
C LEU A 72 -0.65 2.15 -4.12
N CYS A 73 0.42 1.67 -4.75
CA CYS A 73 0.86 0.29 -4.70
C CYS A 73 2.24 0.28 -4.04
N ILE A 74 2.40 -0.35 -2.89
CA ILE A 74 3.65 -0.27 -2.13
C ILE A 74 4.10 -1.61 -1.58
N GLN A 75 5.42 -1.82 -1.63
CA GLN A 75 6.09 -2.78 -0.76
C GLN A 75 6.76 -2.02 0.38
N ILE A 76 6.39 -2.31 1.63
CA ILE A 76 6.89 -1.58 2.81
C ILE A 76 7.97 -2.36 3.54
N CYS A 77 8.89 -1.67 4.21
CA CYS A 77 9.93 -2.31 5.03
C CYS A 77 9.56 -2.44 6.53
N SER A 78 8.48 -1.77 6.97
CA SER A 78 7.97 -1.82 8.34
C SER A 78 6.52 -1.33 8.39
N ASP A 79 5.73 -1.87 9.33
CA ASP A 79 4.37 -1.41 9.64
C ASP A 79 4.29 0.01 10.23
N SER A 80 5.41 0.59 10.67
CA SER A 80 5.53 2.02 11.01
C SER A 80 5.28 2.97 9.84
N VAL A 81 5.25 2.45 8.60
CA VAL A 81 4.82 3.19 7.40
C VAL A 81 3.32 3.51 7.42
N ILE A 82 2.51 2.64 8.04
CA ILE A 82 1.05 2.68 7.92
C ILE A 82 0.42 4.02 8.34
N PRO A 83 0.79 4.65 9.48
CA PRO A 83 0.23 5.93 9.87
C PRO A 83 0.37 7.01 8.78
N PHE A 84 1.53 7.10 8.12
CA PHE A 84 1.79 8.08 7.07
C PHE A 84 0.92 7.85 5.83
N ILE A 85 0.72 6.58 5.45
CA ILE A 85 -0.10 6.22 4.29
C ILE A 85 -1.59 6.48 4.56
N CYS A 86 -2.05 6.19 5.78
CA CYS A 86 -3.44 6.40 6.19
C CYS A 86 -3.82 7.89 6.32
N GLU A 87 -2.84 8.79 6.39
CA GLU A 87 -3.04 10.25 6.38
C GLU A 87 -3.20 10.85 4.97
N LEU A 88 -3.00 10.06 3.91
CA LEU A 88 -3.14 10.51 2.52
C LEU A 88 -4.62 10.76 2.17
N ARG A 89 -5.04 12.02 2.29
CA ARG A 89 -6.45 12.45 2.16
C ARG A 89 -7.12 12.07 0.82
N SER A 90 -6.36 12.01 -0.26
CA SER A 90 -6.87 11.72 -1.60
C SER A 90 -6.87 10.23 -1.95
N LEU A 91 -6.32 9.38 -1.08
CA LEU A 91 -6.06 7.98 -1.38
C LEU A 91 -7.38 7.17 -1.44
N LYS A 92 -7.64 6.58 -2.60
CA LYS A 92 -8.82 5.73 -2.84
C LYS A 92 -8.45 4.27 -3.02
N VAL A 93 -7.25 3.98 -3.54
CA VAL A 93 -6.81 2.63 -3.84
C VAL A 93 -5.49 2.37 -3.13
N LEU A 94 -5.45 1.38 -2.26
CA LEU A 94 -4.24 0.92 -1.59
C LEU A 94 -3.99 -0.55 -1.91
N ASN A 95 -2.87 -0.82 -2.57
CA ASN A 95 -2.28 -2.15 -2.67
C ASN A 95 -1.01 -2.16 -1.83
N ILE A 96 -0.91 -3.10 -0.89
CA ILE A 96 0.20 -3.16 0.06
C ILE A 96 0.72 -4.58 0.19
N GLY A 97 2.05 -4.69 0.13
CA GLY A 97 2.81 -5.90 0.41
C GLY A 97 3.96 -5.61 1.38
N PRO A 98 4.37 -6.58 2.22
CA PRO A 98 5.57 -6.48 3.03
C PRO A 98 6.82 -6.82 2.20
N ASP A 99 7.95 -6.26 2.62
CA ASP A 99 9.26 -6.81 2.30
C ASP A 99 9.60 -8.02 3.21
N TYR A 100 10.68 -8.74 2.90
CA TYR A 100 11.08 -9.95 3.63
C TYR A 100 11.31 -9.67 5.12
N GLY A 101 10.76 -10.54 5.99
CA GLY A 101 10.99 -10.50 7.44
C GLY A 101 10.02 -9.65 8.25
N ILE A 102 9.01 -9.04 7.62
CA ILE A 102 7.97 -8.30 8.33
C ILE A 102 6.90 -9.26 8.85
N ASP A 103 6.47 -9.06 10.10
CA ASP A 103 5.29 -9.73 10.64
C ASP A 103 4.01 -9.21 9.94
N MET A 104 3.47 -10.06 9.07
CA MET A 104 2.21 -9.82 8.35
C MET A 104 1.04 -9.59 9.32
N SER A 105 1.06 -10.23 10.50
CA SER A 105 0.00 -10.08 11.50
C SER A 105 0.00 -8.67 12.10
N SER A 106 1.17 -8.15 12.47
CA SER A 106 1.34 -6.77 12.95
C SER A 106 0.92 -5.74 11.89
N LEU A 107 1.31 -5.96 10.64
CA LEU A 107 0.92 -5.09 9.52
C LEU A 107 -0.60 -4.97 9.37
N VAL A 108 -1.31 -6.10 9.35
CA VAL A 108 -2.79 -6.12 9.22
C VAL A 108 -3.46 -5.44 10.42
N LYS A 109 -2.95 -5.65 11.64
CA LYS A 109 -3.46 -4.97 12.84
C LYS A 109 -3.22 -3.46 12.80
N SER A 110 -2.04 -3.03 12.35
CA SER A 110 -1.71 -1.63 12.15
C SER A 110 -2.67 -0.96 11.16
N LEU A 111 -2.94 -1.62 10.03
CA LEU A 111 -3.97 -1.16 9.08
C LEU A 111 -5.36 -1.10 9.73
N GLY A 112 -5.73 -2.08 10.55
CA GLY A 112 -6.99 -2.06 11.30
C GLY A 112 -7.12 -0.84 12.23
N ASN A 113 -6.02 -0.42 12.86
CA ASN A 113 -6.00 0.72 13.79
C ASN A 113 -6.04 2.08 13.10
N HIS A 114 -5.40 2.20 11.93
CA HIS A 114 -5.12 3.50 11.31
C HIS A 114 -5.94 3.78 10.05
N LEU A 115 -6.43 2.75 9.34
CA LEU A 115 -7.11 2.93 8.07
C LEU A 115 -8.53 3.46 8.30
N THR A 116 -8.69 4.76 8.02
CA THR A 116 -9.97 5.47 8.15
C THR A 116 -10.60 5.81 6.79
N SER A 117 -9.79 5.86 5.74
CA SER A 117 -10.22 6.17 4.38
C SER A 117 -9.42 5.34 3.39
N VAL A 118 -10.13 4.75 2.42
CA VAL A 118 -9.70 4.07 1.19
C VAL A 118 -10.97 3.37 0.67
N GLU A 119 -11.16 3.34 -0.64
CA GLU A 119 -12.27 2.62 -1.25
C GLU A 119 -11.89 1.18 -1.58
N TYR A 120 -10.70 0.97 -2.15
CA TYR A 120 -10.23 -0.34 -2.62
C TYR A 120 -8.95 -0.74 -1.89
N LEU A 121 -8.98 -1.88 -1.20
CA LEU A 121 -7.86 -2.40 -0.43
C LEU A 121 -7.43 -3.76 -0.98
N PHE A 122 -6.13 -3.93 -1.20
CA PHE A 122 -5.53 -5.17 -1.68
C PHE A 122 -4.37 -5.55 -0.76
N PHE A 123 -4.44 -6.76 -0.20
CA PHE A 123 -3.32 -7.37 0.53
C PHE A 123 -2.57 -8.31 -0.41
N ASP A 124 -1.38 -7.88 -0.84
CA ASP A 124 -0.47 -8.67 -1.69
C ASP A 124 0.42 -9.60 -0.85
N PHE A 125 -0.16 -10.19 0.19
CA PHE A 125 0.52 -11.08 1.13
C PHE A 125 -0.49 -11.98 1.85
N ASN A 126 0.01 -13.09 2.40
CA ASN A 126 -0.81 -14.02 3.17
C ASN A 126 -1.34 -13.36 4.45
N VAL A 127 -2.65 -13.44 4.67
CA VAL A 127 -3.29 -12.89 5.87
C VAL A 127 -3.78 -14.01 6.76
N ASP A 128 -3.24 -14.10 7.97
CA ASP A 128 -3.69 -15.06 8.97
C ASP A 128 -5.08 -14.71 9.51
N LEU A 129 -5.80 -15.72 10.00
CA LEU A 129 -7.19 -15.54 10.43
C LEU A 129 -7.31 -14.61 11.65
N LEU A 130 -6.36 -14.63 12.58
CA LEU A 130 -6.45 -13.83 13.80
C LEU A 130 -6.27 -12.34 13.50
N SER A 131 -5.30 -11.98 12.66
CA SER A 131 -5.14 -10.59 12.22
C SER A 131 -6.29 -10.13 11.32
N PHE A 132 -6.83 -11.01 10.48
CA PHE A 132 -8.04 -10.72 9.70
C PHE A 132 -9.23 -10.36 10.59
N ILE A 133 -9.51 -11.18 11.61
CA ILE A 133 -10.58 -10.92 12.58
C ILE A 133 -10.38 -9.58 13.26
N TYR A 134 -9.15 -9.30 13.71
CA TYR A 134 -8.81 -8.00 14.30
C TYR A 134 -9.11 -6.86 13.32
N PHE A 135 -8.62 -6.94 12.08
CA PHE A 135 -8.88 -5.93 11.07
C PHE A 135 -10.37 -5.67 10.87
N THR A 136 -11.18 -6.72 10.72
CA THR A 136 -12.64 -6.58 10.53
C THR A 136 -13.37 -5.95 11.72
N ASN A 137 -12.82 -6.05 12.92
CA ASN A 137 -13.44 -5.48 14.12
C ASN A 137 -13.03 -4.02 14.38
N TYR A 138 -11.86 -3.59 13.91
CA TYR A 138 -11.29 -2.28 14.26
C TYR A 138 -11.18 -1.30 13.08
N CYS A 139 -11.09 -1.80 11.84
CA CYS A 139 -10.96 -0.94 10.67
C CYS A 139 -12.19 -0.03 10.53
N LYS A 140 -11.95 1.26 10.30
CA LYS A 140 -13.01 2.27 10.16
C LYS A 140 -13.30 2.65 8.71
N ALA A 141 -12.51 2.15 7.76
CA ALA A 141 -12.65 2.47 6.36
C ALA A 141 -13.90 1.81 5.75
N ASN A 142 -14.67 2.59 4.99
CA ASN A 142 -15.81 2.11 4.22
C ASN A 142 -15.35 1.54 2.88
N LEU A 143 -14.78 0.33 2.93
CA LEU A 143 -14.26 -0.36 1.76
C LEU A 143 -15.39 -0.72 0.79
N LYS A 144 -15.21 -0.39 -0.49
CA LYS A 144 -16.07 -0.83 -1.61
C LYS A 144 -15.57 -2.12 -2.23
N LYS A 145 -14.24 -2.32 -2.25
CA LYS A 145 -13.58 -3.52 -2.76
C LYS A 145 -12.47 -3.94 -1.81
N TRP A 146 -12.42 -5.22 -1.47
CA TRP A 146 -11.38 -5.75 -0.62
C TRP A 146 -10.92 -7.11 -1.12
N ILE A 147 -9.62 -7.22 -1.43
CA ILE A 147 -9.01 -8.46 -1.88
C ILE A 147 -7.93 -8.86 -0.88
N ILE A 148 -8.03 -10.08 -0.37
CA ILE A 148 -7.01 -10.69 0.49
C ILE A 148 -6.31 -11.82 -0.26
N THR A 149 -5.10 -12.17 0.18
CA THR A 149 -4.40 -13.34 -0.32
C THR A 149 -4.25 -14.37 0.80
N LEU A 150 -4.53 -15.64 0.49
CA LEU A 150 -4.43 -16.75 1.43
C LEU A 150 -3.50 -17.84 0.88
N ASP A 151 -2.64 -18.38 1.75
CA ASP A 151 -1.83 -19.57 1.47
C ASP A 151 -2.70 -20.83 1.45
N ASN A 152 -3.68 -20.90 2.36
CA ASN A 152 -4.56 -22.04 2.52
C ASN A 152 -6.04 -21.64 2.39
N ASN A 153 -6.64 -22.01 1.25
CA ASN A 153 -8.05 -21.75 0.97
C ASN A 153 -9.02 -22.66 1.74
N SER A 154 -8.55 -23.61 2.56
CA SER A 154 -9.45 -24.46 3.35
C SER A 154 -10.26 -23.66 4.37
N LEU A 155 -9.72 -22.52 4.82
CA LEU A 155 -10.35 -21.64 5.81
C LEU A 155 -11.25 -20.57 5.19
N CYS A 156 -11.49 -20.58 3.87
CA CYS A 156 -12.26 -19.52 3.21
C CYS A 156 -13.63 -19.25 3.88
N LYS A 157 -14.27 -20.29 4.45
CA LYS A 157 -15.57 -20.15 5.12
C LYS A 157 -15.48 -19.26 6.36
N GLU A 158 -14.43 -19.43 7.16
CA GLU A 158 -14.17 -18.66 8.37
C GLU A 158 -13.99 -17.17 8.05
N TYR A 159 -13.18 -16.84 7.03
CA TYR A 159 -13.00 -15.44 6.60
C TYR A 159 -14.32 -14.81 6.13
N LEU A 160 -15.14 -15.54 5.36
CA LEU A 160 -16.41 -15.02 4.85
C LEU A 160 -17.41 -14.66 5.96
N ILE A 161 -17.39 -15.36 7.10
CA ILE A 161 -18.22 -15.02 8.27
C ILE A 161 -17.87 -13.62 8.79
N TYR A 162 -16.58 -13.31 8.90
CA TYR A 162 -16.14 -12.00 9.39
C TYR A 162 -16.34 -10.89 8.35
N VAL A 163 -16.23 -11.19 7.06
CA VAL A 163 -16.63 -10.26 5.98
C VAL A 163 -18.11 -9.90 6.08
N TYR A 164 -18.97 -10.90 6.32
CA TYR A 164 -20.40 -10.67 6.49
C TYR A 164 -20.70 -9.76 7.67
N ASN A 165 -20.01 -9.94 8.81
CA ASN A 165 -20.16 -9.06 9.97
C ASN A 165 -19.62 -7.65 9.71
N PHE A 166 -18.46 -7.53 9.05
CA PHE A 166 -17.93 -6.24 8.61
C PHE A 166 -18.94 -5.49 7.73
N GLN A 167 -19.55 -6.18 6.77
CA GLN A 167 -20.55 -5.59 5.87
C GLN A 167 -21.83 -5.14 6.59
N LYS A 168 -22.24 -5.81 7.67
CA LYS A 168 -23.38 -5.34 8.48
C LYS A 168 -23.13 -3.99 9.13
N VAL A 169 -21.87 -3.70 9.51
CA VAL A 169 -21.48 -2.44 10.17
C VAL A 169 -21.24 -1.35 9.14
N HIS A 170 -20.48 -1.64 8.08
CA HIS A 170 -20.02 -0.63 7.12
C HIS A 170 -20.95 -0.42 5.93
N ASN A 171 -21.73 -1.44 5.55
CA ASN A 171 -22.69 -1.43 4.45
C ASN A 171 -22.16 -0.79 3.14
N SER A 172 -20.88 -0.99 2.83
CA SER A 172 -20.20 -0.34 1.70
C SER A 172 -19.48 -1.32 0.78
N LEU A 173 -19.16 -2.53 1.25
CA LEU A 173 -18.41 -3.54 0.51
C LEU A 173 -19.29 -4.15 -0.58
N LYS A 174 -18.87 -3.99 -1.83
CA LYS A 174 -19.54 -4.52 -3.02
C LYS A 174 -18.81 -5.74 -3.59
N GLU A 175 -17.50 -5.78 -3.44
CA GLU A 175 -16.64 -6.83 -3.97
C GLU A 175 -15.68 -7.31 -2.89
N PHE A 176 -15.75 -8.61 -2.56
CA PHE A 176 -14.75 -9.29 -1.76
C PHE A 176 -14.13 -10.42 -2.58
N GLY A 177 -12.81 -10.55 -2.52
CA GLY A 177 -12.09 -11.59 -3.25
C GLY A 177 -10.96 -12.19 -2.43
N ILE A 178 -10.70 -13.47 -2.71
CA ILE A 178 -9.61 -14.23 -2.12
C ILE A 178 -8.70 -14.68 -3.25
N ASN A 179 -7.49 -14.16 -3.27
CA ASN A 179 -6.41 -14.63 -4.13
C ASN A 179 -5.71 -15.82 -3.48
N LYS A 180 -5.23 -16.75 -4.31
CA LYS A 180 -4.33 -17.81 -3.87
C LYS A 180 -2.91 -17.26 -3.85
N TYR A 181 -2.22 -17.40 -2.73
CA TYR A 181 -0.79 -17.05 -2.66
C TYR A 181 -0.02 -17.94 -3.64
N ARG A 182 0.71 -17.32 -4.56
CA ARG A 182 1.59 -18.02 -5.49
C ARG A 182 3.01 -17.62 -5.13
N TYR A 183 3.83 -18.60 -4.74
CA TYR A 183 5.28 -18.42 -4.71
C TYR A 183 5.75 -18.20 -6.15
N ASN A 184 5.79 -16.95 -6.59
CA ASN A 184 6.51 -16.60 -7.81
C ASN A 184 7.91 -16.18 -7.35
N TRP A 185 8.83 -17.14 -7.42
CA TRP A 185 10.27 -16.88 -7.31
C TRP A 185 10.76 -16.31 -8.63
#